data_AF-A0A431TWG9-F1
#
_entry.id   AF-A0A431TWG9-F1
#
_cell.length_a   1.000
_cell.length_b   1.000
_cell.length_c   1.000
_cell.angle_alpha   90.00
_cell.angle_beta   90.00
_cell.angle_gamma   90.00
#
_symmetry.space_group_name_H-M   'P 1'
#
loop_
_entity.id
_entity.type
_entity.pdbx_description
1 polymer ?
#
loop_
_entity_poly.entity_id
_entity_poly.type
_entity_poly.pdbx_seq_one_letter_code
_entity_poly.pdbx_strand_id
1 'polypeptide(L)'
;MASSSTFWKTLGLGAVAGMRSMTAPALLSTALHHHPSGRLAYSALSWLQSGGAARALQLMAGAEMAGDKLPNAPDRTVLPVLAGRALSGALVGAVLYKTNRGNLLTGAVVGSLGAVAGSFAALYLRKLADQRTALKEPWTGFVEDALTLAAGKALLSGHQPKL
;
A
#
# COMPACT_ATOMS: atom_id res chain seq x y z
N MET A 1 -2.26 -4.95 23.52
CA MET A 1 -1.08 -4.56 22.73
C MET A 1 -1.09 -5.37 21.44
N ALA A 2 -0.88 -4.75 20.28
CA ALA A 2 -0.81 -5.48 19.02
C ALA A 2 0.37 -6.46 19.05
N SER A 3 0.20 -7.66 18.49
CA SER A 3 1.25 -8.69 18.45
C SER A 3 2.44 -8.21 17.61
N SER A 4 3.65 -8.72 17.89
CA SER A 4 4.84 -8.49 17.04
C SER A 4 4.57 -8.83 15.57
N SER A 5 3.70 -9.80 15.28
CA SER A 5 3.32 -10.12 13.90
C SER A 5 2.50 -9.01 13.23
N THR A 6 1.72 -8.23 13.98
CA THR A 6 0.94 -7.11 13.44
C THR A 6 1.86 -5.96 13.04
N PHE A 7 2.89 -5.67 13.84
CA PHE A 7 3.89 -4.66 13.53
C PHE A 7 4.58 -4.93 12.19
N TRP A 8 5.15 -6.13 12.01
CA TRP A 8 5.85 -6.49 10.76
C TRP A 8 4.93 -6.50 9.54
N LYS A 9 3.69 -6.95 9.69
CA LYS A 9 2.69 -6.91 8.61
C LYS A 9 2.33 -5.48 8.22
N THR A 10 2.12 -4.60 9.21
CA THR A 10 1.83 -3.19 8.97
C THR A 10 3.01 -2.48 8.32
N LEU A 11 4.23 -2.75 8.77
CA LEU A 11 5.45 -2.22 8.15
C LEU A 11 5.57 -2.69 6.69
N GLY A 12 5.37 -3.97 6.42
CA GLY A 12 5.44 -4.55 5.08
C GLY A 12 4.35 -4.03 4.13
N LEU A 13 3.10 -3.97 4.58
CA LEU A 13 2.01 -3.40 3.78
C LEU A 13 2.15 -1.88 3.59
N GLY A 14 2.71 -1.19 4.59
CA GLY A 14 3.19 0.18 4.46
C GLY A 14 4.23 0.29 3.34
N ALA A 15 5.27 -0.55 3.34
CA ALA A 15 6.29 -0.57 2.29
C ALA A 15 5.69 -0.81 0.89
N VAL A 16 4.71 -1.71 0.77
CA VAL A 16 3.95 -1.92 -0.48
C VAL A 16 3.19 -0.64 -0.90
N ALA A 17 2.55 0.07 0.05
CA ALA A 17 1.93 1.37 -0.21
C ALA A 17 2.97 2.44 -0.65
N GLY A 18 4.20 2.31 -0.16
CA GLY A 18 5.35 3.12 -0.54
C GLY A 18 5.83 2.89 -1.96
N MET A 19 5.77 1.65 -2.44
CA MET A 19 6.10 1.34 -3.82
C MET A 19 5.03 1.89 -4.77
N ARG A 20 3.74 1.76 -4.39
CA ARG A 20 2.63 2.38 -5.11
C ARG A 20 1.48 2.83 -4.21
N SER A 21 1.16 4.11 -4.33
CA SER A 21 0.32 4.86 -3.39
C SER A 21 -1.10 4.30 -3.31
N MET A 22 -1.71 3.92 -4.43
CA MET A 22 -3.10 3.46 -4.46
C MET A 22 -3.26 1.94 -4.48
N THR A 23 -2.20 1.18 -4.70
CA THR A 23 -2.26 -0.30 -4.76
C THR A 23 -2.56 -0.92 -3.40
N ALA A 24 -1.91 -0.46 -2.33
CA ALA A 24 -2.14 -1.02 -1.00
C ALA A 24 -3.56 -0.72 -0.44
N PRO A 25 -4.12 0.51 -0.56
CA PRO A 25 -5.51 0.78 -0.21
C PRO A 25 -6.51 -0.03 -1.02
N ALA A 26 -6.27 -0.20 -2.33
CA ALA A 26 -7.15 -1.00 -3.19
C ALA A 26 -7.17 -2.47 -2.77
N LEU A 27 -6.00 -3.07 -2.53
CA LEU A 27 -5.89 -4.44 -2.04
C LEU A 27 -6.54 -4.61 -0.67
N LEU A 28 -6.33 -3.66 0.25
CA LEU A 28 -6.91 -3.69 1.59
C LEU A 28 -8.44 -3.57 1.54
N SER A 29 -8.99 -2.63 0.77
CA SER A 29 -10.43 -2.45 0.62
C SER A 29 -11.09 -3.67 -0.05
N THR A 30 -10.44 -4.25 -1.05
CA THR A 30 -10.91 -5.50 -1.68
C THR A 30 -10.94 -6.66 -0.68
N ALA A 31 -9.88 -6.81 0.13
CA ALA A 31 -9.82 -7.84 1.16
C ALA A 31 -10.90 -7.64 2.24
N LEU A 32 -11.13 -6.41 2.67
CA LEU A 32 -12.17 -6.06 3.65
C LEU A 32 -13.59 -6.18 3.11
N HIS A 33 -13.79 -5.98 1.80
CA HIS A 33 -15.08 -6.21 1.16
C HIS A 33 -15.43 -7.70 1.14
N HIS A 34 -14.45 -8.57 0.82
CA HIS A 34 -14.66 -10.02 0.86
C HIS A 34 -14.70 -10.59 2.28
N HIS A 35 -13.98 -9.98 3.22
CA HIS A 35 -13.93 -10.38 4.62
C HIS A 35 -14.17 -9.16 5.53
N PRO A 36 -15.44 -8.77 5.73
CA PRO A 36 -15.78 -7.64 6.58
C PRO A 36 -15.34 -7.89 8.02
N SER A 37 -14.72 -6.87 8.62
CA SER A 37 -14.36 -6.90 10.04
C SER A 37 -15.42 -6.18 10.85
N GLY A 38 -16.10 -6.88 11.76
CA GLY A 38 -17.07 -6.26 12.69
C GLY A 38 -16.47 -5.17 13.58
N ARG A 39 -15.13 -5.13 13.73
CA ARG A 39 -14.41 -4.10 14.50
C ARG A 39 -14.28 -2.77 13.75
N LEU A 40 -14.42 -2.79 12.43
CA LEU A 40 -14.46 -1.59 11.59
C LEU A 40 -15.88 -1.06 11.38
N ALA A 41 -16.90 -1.90 11.57
CA ALA A 41 -18.31 -1.52 11.34
C ALA A 41 -18.75 -0.29 12.15
N TYR A 42 -18.23 -0.13 13.37
CA TYR A 42 -18.49 1.00 14.27
C TYR A 42 -17.43 2.12 14.19
N SER A 43 -16.62 2.14 13.14
CA SER A 43 -15.54 3.12 12.95
C SER A 43 -15.83 4.02 11.76
N ALA A 44 -15.26 5.23 11.75
CA ALA A 44 -15.18 6.10 10.57
C ALA A 44 -14.44 5.49 9.37
N LEU A 45 -13.94 4.24 9.49
CA LEU A 45 -13.28 3.48 8.42
C LEU A 45 -14.16 2.35 7.88
N SER A 46 -15.42 2.24 8.31
CA SER A 46 -16.37 1.23 7.80
C SER A 46 -16.58 1.33 6.28
N TRP A 47 -16.48 2.54 5.72
CA TRP A 47 -16.63 2.78 4.28
C TRP A 47 -15.62 2.01 3.42
N LEU A 48 -14.42 1.70 3.94
CA LEU A 48 -13.41 0.89 3.25
C LEU A 48 -13.85 -0.56 3.01
N GLN A 49 -14.88 -1.03 3.72
CA GLN A 49 -15.48 -2.36 3.53
C GLN A 49 -16.51 -2.38 2.40
N SER A 50 -16.92 -1.22 1.88
CA SER A 50 -17.93 -1.14 0.84
C SER A 50 -17.36 -1.53 -0.53
N GLY A 51 -18.18 -2.22 -1.34
CA GLY A 51 -17.80 -2.57 -2.72
C GLY A 51 -17.56 -1.34 -3.60
N GLY A 52 -18.23 -0.22 -3.30
CA GLY A 52 -17.99 1.08 -3.95
C GLY A 52 -16.59 1.63 -3.67
N ALA A 53 -16.16 1.63 -2.41
CA ALA A 53 -14.81 2.05 -2.04
C ALA A 53 -13.73 1.16 -2.66
N ALA A 54 -13.95 -0.16 -2.67
CA ALA A 54 -13.02 -1.10 -3.29
C ALA A 54 -12.84 -0.82 -4.79
N ARG A 55 -13.94 -0.62 -5.52
CA ARG A 55 -13.90 -0.28 -6.95
C ARG A 55 -13.26 1.09 -7.20
N ALA A 56 -13.60 2.11 -6.41
CA ALA A 56 -13.03 3.45 -6.54
C ALA A 56 -11.51 3.43 -6.32
N LEU A 57 -11.03 2.74 -5.28
CA LEU A 57 -9.60 2.62 -4.99
C LEU A 57 -8.86 1.79 -6.06
N GLN A 58 -9.49 0.74 -6.61
CA GLN A 58 -8.95 -0.01 -7.74
C GLN A 58 -8.83 0.87 -9.00
N LEU A 59 -9.85 1.70 -9.29
CA LEU A 59 -9.80 2.64 -10.41
C LEU A 59 -8.70 3.68 -10.22
N MET A 60 -8.57 4.23 -9.01
CA MET A 60 -7.47 5.16 -8.67
C MET A 60 -6.11 4.50 -8.82
N ALA A 61 -5.96 3.23 -8.43
CA ALA A 61 -4.73 2.46 -8.64
C ALA A 61 -4.43 2.21 -10.12
N GLY A 62 -5.46 1.90 -10.92
CA GLY A 62 -5.33 1.79 -12.37
C GLY A 62 -4.97 3.11 -13.04
N ALA A 63 -5.53 4.22 -12.57
CA ALA A 63 -5.20 5.57 -13.05
C ALA A 63 -3.75 5.96 -12.70
N GLU A 64 -3.27 5.64 -11.49
CA GLU A 64 -1.87 5.84 -11.09
C GLU A 64 -0.92 5.00 -11.97
N MET A 65 -1.29 3.75 -12.28
CA MET A 65 -0.56 2.88 -13.22
C MET A 65 -0.51 3.42 -14.65
N ALA A 66 -1.62 3.96 -15.14
CA ALA A 66 -1.72 4.50 -16.49
C ALA A 66 -0.97 5.84 -16.62
N GLY A 67 -1.09 6.70 -15.61
CA GLY A 67 -0.38 7.98 -15.55
C GLY A 67 1.14 7.83 -15.53
N ASP A 68 1.65 6.76 -14.92
CA ASP A 68 3.08 6.46 -14.84
C ASP A 68 3.76 6.20 -16.19
N LYS A 69 2.96 5.93 -17.24
CA LYS A 69 3.41 5.63 -18.60
C LYS A 69 3.29 6.81 -19.56
N LEU A 70 2.78 7.97 -19.11
CA LEU A 70 2.63 9.15 -19.95
C LEU A 70 3.96 9.92 -20.05
N PRO A 71 4.34 10.43 -21.23
CA PRO A 71 5.61 11.15 -21.46
C PRO A 71 5.71 12.49 -20.70
N ASN A 72 4.61 12.97 -20.12
CA ASN A 72 4.49 14.20 -19.32
C ASN A 72 4.22 13.92 -17.83
N ALA A 73 4.53 12.73 -17.34
CA ALA A 73 4.38 12.43 -15.92
C ALA A 73 5.25 13.41 -15.08
N PRO A 74 4.68 14.13 -14.10
CA PRO A 74 5.44 15.08 -13.29
C PRO A 74 6.59 14.37 -12.59
N ASP A 75 7.74 15.06 -12.48
CA ASP A 75 8.96 14.50 -11.90
C ASP A 75 8.69 13.76 -10.58
N ARG A 76 9.13 12.50 -10.51
CA ARG A 76 8.85 11.54 -9.42
C ARG A 76 9.55 11.88 -8.09
N THR A 77 9.96 13.14 -7.91
CA THR A 77 10.70 13.70 -6.77
C THR A 77 9.94 14.81 -6.03
N VAL A 78 8.70 15.12 -6.41
CA VAL A 78 7.93 16.14 -5.70
C VAL A 78 7.35 15.55 -4.41
N LEU A 79 7.65 16.22 -3.29
CA LEU A 79 7.08 16.03 -1.95
C LEU A 79 5.60 15.52 -1.90
N PRO A 80 4.66 15.99 -2.75
CA PRO A 80 3.28 15.48 -2.77
C PRO A 80 3.17 13.98 -3.08
N VAL A 81 4.03 13.37 -3.90
CA VAL A 81 3.97 11.93 -4.19
C VAL A 81 4.36 11.12 -2.96
N LEU A 82 5.43 11.52 -2.27
CA LEU A 82 5.85 10.89 -1.02
C LEU A 82 4.81 11.10 0.10
N ALA A 83 4.19 12.27 0.17
CA ALA A 83 3.12 12.55 1.10
C ALA A 83 1.89 11.66 0.84
N GLY A 84 1.48 11.49 -0.43
CA GLY A 84 0.40 10.57 -0.80
C GLY A 84 0.69 9.12 -0.40
N ARG A 85 1.92 8.66 -0.62
CA ARG A 85 2.39 7.32 -0.21
C ARG A 85 2.41 7.15 1.30
N ALA A 86 2.90 8.14 2.03
CA ALA A 86 2.91 8.14 3.49
C ALA A 86 1.48 8.11 4.05
N LEU A 87 0.56 8.93 3.52
CA LEU A 87 -0.86 8.92 3.92
C LEU A 87 -1.54 7.60 3.60
N SER A 88 -1.22 6.99 2.46
CA SER A 88 -1.70 5.66 2.09
C SER A 88 -1.21 4.59 3.07
N GLY A 89 0.09 4.58 3.38
CA GLY A 89 0.66 3.73 4.42
C GLY A 89 0.00 3.95 5.78
N ALA A 90 -0.24 5.21 6.15
CA ALA A 90 -0.93 5.58 7.38
C ALA A 90 -2.32 4.95 7.46
N LEU A 91 -3.10 5.07 6.39
CA LEU A 91 -4.45 4.54 6.31
C LEU A 91 -4.45 3.02 6.43
N VAL A 92 -3.57 2.35 5.67
CA VAL A 92 -3.45 0.88 5.69
C VAL A 92 -3.03 0.39 7.08
N GLY A 93 -2.06 1.04 7.70
CA GLY A 93 -1.58 0.68 9.03
C GLY A 93 -2.58 0.94 10.15
N ALA A 94 -3.31 2.06 10.08
CA ALA A 94 -4.40 2.40 11.00
C ALA A 94 -5.49 1.31 11.00
N VAL A 95 -5.88 0.86 9.80
CA VAL A 95 -6.87 -0.22 9.62
C VAL A 95 -6.37 -1.54 10.21
N LEU A 96 -5.12 -1.94 9.90
CA LEU A 96 -4.52 -3.18 10.41
C LEU A 96 -4.40 -3.21 11.94
N TYR A 97 -4.05 -2.09 12.57
CA TYR A 97 -4.00 -2.03 14.02
C TYR A 97 -5.43 -2.07 14.60
N LYS A 98 -6.39 -1.37 13.99
CA LYS A 98 -7.79 -1.42 14.46
C LYS A 98 -8.41 -2.81 14.36
N THR A 99 -8.16 -3.56 13.27
CA THR A 99 -8.64 -4.95 13.13
C THR A 99 -8.04 -5.88 14.19
N ASN A 100 -6.82 -5.60 14.64
CA ASN A 100 -6.06 -6.39 15.63
C ASN A 100 -6.09 -5.84 17.07
N ARG A 101 -7.07 -4.99 17.42
CA ARG A 101 -7.22 -4.38 18.77
C ARG A 101 -5.99 -3.54 19.23
N GLY A 102 -5.24 -3.00 18.28
CA GLY A 102 -4.14 -2.05 18.50
C GLY A 102 -4.58 -0.59 18.43
N ASN A 103 -3.67 0.31 18.84
CA ASN A 103 -3.89 1.75 18.72
C ASN A 103 -3.78 2.22 17.27
N LEU A 104 -4.78 2.97 16.81
CA LEU A 104 -4.91 3.48 15.45
C LEU A 104 -3.75 4.40 15.04
N LEU A 105 -3.32 5.28 15.95
CA LEU A 105 -2.21 6.21 15.71
C LEU A 105 -0.88 5.46 15.56
N THR A 106 -0.65 4.45 16.39
CA THR A 106 0.54 3.61 16.29
C THR A 106 0.57 2.88 14.95
N GLY A 107 -0.56 2.30 14.53
CA GLY A 107 -0.66 1.65 13.23
C GLY A 107 -0.41 2.61 12.07
N ALA A 108 -0.96 3.83 12.15
CA ALA A 108 -0.75 4.87 11.16
C ALA A 108 0.73 5.24 11.04
N VAL A 109 1.42 5.51 12.15
CA VAL A 109 2.85 5.86 12.14
C VAL A 109 3.68 4.71 11.57
N VAL A 110 3.46 3.47 12.00
CA VAL A 110 4.21 2.31 11.49
C VAL A 110 3.97 2.11 9.99
N GLY A 111 2.73 2.27 9.53
CA GLY A 111 2.38 2.18 8.11
C GLY A 111 3.00 3.29 7.27
N SER A 112 2.99 4.53 7.75
CA SER A 112 3.65 5.68 7.10
C SER A 112 5.16 5.47 6.98
N LEU A 113 5.81 5.03 8.07
CA LEU A 113 7.25 4.74 8.07
C LEU A 113 7.59 3.63 7.09
N GLY A 114 6.78 2.57 7.05
CA GLY A 114 6.89 1.52 6.03
C GLY A 114 6.80 2.10 4.62
N ALA A 115 5.81 2.96 4.35
CA ALA A 115 5.62 3.56 3.03
C ALA A 115 6.76 4.48 2.60
N VAL A 116 7.30 5.29 3.52
CA VAL A 116 8.48 6.10 3.22
C VAL A 116 9.68 5.19 2.90
N ALA A 117 9.94 4.17 3.72
CA ALA A 117 11.03 3.22 3.48
C ALA A 117 10.88 2.48 2.14
N GLY A 118 9.68 1.99 1.83
CA GLY A 118 9.38 1.33 0.55
C GLY A 118 9.53 2.25 -0.65
N SER A 119 9.18 3.53 -0.51
CA SER A 119 9.36 4.54 -1.56
C SER A 119 10.83 4.74 -1.91
N PHE A 120 11.69 4.88 -0.89
CA PHE A 120 13.13 5.01 -1.10
C PHE A 120 13.74 3.72 -1.65
N ALA A 121 13.35 2.55 -1.12
CA ALA A 121 13.84 1.26 -1.60
C ALA A 121 13.54 1.06 -3.10
N ALA A 122 12.32 1.39 -3.54
CA ALA A 122 11.93 1.37 -4.95
C ALA A 122 12.78 2.33 -5.81
N LEU A 123 12.99 3.56 -5.33
CA LEU A 123 13.86 4.53 -6.01
C LEU A 123 15.31 4.02 -6.15
N TYR A 124 15.87 3.41 -5.10
CA TYR A 124 17.21 2.83 -5.15
C TYR A 124 17.29 1.64 -6.10
N LEU A 125 16.29 0.74 -6.08
CA LEU A 125 16.23 -0.39 -7.01
C LEU A 125 16.14 0.05 -8.46
N ARG A 126 15.33 1.07 -8.75
CA ARG A 126 15.22 1.64 -10.10
C ARG A 126 16.55 2.25 -10.56
N LYS A 127 17.19 3.07 -9.72
CA LYS A 127 18.52 3.63 -10.02
C LYS A 127 19.57 2.54 -10.26
N LEU A 128 19.52 1.46 -9.48
CA LEU A 128 20.44 0.34 -9.65
C LEU A 128 20.16 -0.41 -10.96
N ALA A 129 18.89 -0.60 -11.32
CA ALA A 129 18.51 -1.23 -12.59
C ALA A 129 18.95 -0.39 -13.79
N ASP A 130 18.72 0.93 -13.76
CA ASP A 130 19.15 1.85 -14.82
C ASP A 130 20.68 1.87 -15.00
N GLN A 131 21.43 1.72 -13.90
CA GLN A 131 22.90 1.67 -13.94
C GLN A 131 23.46 0.31 -14.40
N ARG A 132 22.74 -0.79 -14.17
CA ARG A 132 23.22 -2.16 -14.40
C ARG A 132 22.70 -2.80 -15.68
N THR A 133 21.63 -2.27 -16.27
CA THR A 133 20.97 -2.87 -17.43
C THR A 133 20.51 -1.81 -18.44
N ALA A 134 20.74 -2.05 -19.73
CA ALA A 134 20.20 -1.23 -20.83
C ALA A 134 18.71 -1.52 -21.12
N LEU A 135 17.97 -2.01 -20.12
CA LEU A 135 16.54 -2.32 -20.25
C LEU A 135 15.75 -1.00 -20.23
N LYS A 136 15.12 -0.67 -21.36
CA LYS A 136 14.25 0.51 -21.48
C LYS A 136 13.13 0.47 -20.44
N GLU A 137 12.69 1.67 -20.04
CA GLU A 137 11.73 1.99 -18.97
C GLU A 137 10.36 1.26 -18.94
N PRO A 138 9.86 0.51 -19.96
CA PRO A 138 8.61 -0.25 -19.78
C PRO A 138 8.75 -1.51 -18.91
N TRP A 139 9.92 -2.17 -18.91
CA TRP A 139 10.08 -3.50 -18.31
C TRP A 139 10.35 -3.47 -16.80
N THR A 140 11.12 -2.48 -16.33
CA THR A 140 11.42 -2.29 -14.90
C THR A 140 10.15 -1.97 -14.11
N GLY A 141 9.26 -1.15 -14.66
CA GLY A 141 7.94 -0.90 -14.06
C GLY A 141 7.09 -2.16 -13.95
N PHE A 142 7.10 -3.06 -14.95
CA PHE A 142 6.29 -4.28 -14.89
C PHE A 142 6.72 -5.25 -13.78
N VAL A 143 8.03 -5.33 -13.52
CA VAL A 143 8.58 -6.14 -12.42
C VAL A 143 8.23 -5.53 -11.07
N GLU A 144 8.31 -4.21 -10.94
CA GLU A 144 7.92 -3.49 -9.73
C GLU A 144 6.44 -3.71 -9.40
N ASP A 145 5.59 -3.74 -10.42
CA ASP A 145 4.14 -3.97 -10.31
C ASP A 145 3.84 -5.39 -9.82
N ALA A 146 4.49 -6.38 -10.45
CA ALA A 146 4.35 -7.78 -10.09
C ALA A 146 4.82 -8.03 -8.66
N LEU A 147 5.95 -7.45 -8.26
CA LEU A 147 6.50 -7.57 -6.91
C LEU A 147 5.57 -6.93 -5.87
N THR A 148 5.06 -5.73 -6.15
CA THR A 148 4.13 -5.00 -5.28
C THR A 148 2.84 -5.79 -5.06
N LEU A 149 2.27 -6.35 -6.13
CA LEU A 149 1.06 -7.17 -6.06
C LEU A 149 1.30 -8.50 -5.35
N ALA A 150 2.42 -9.18 -5.63
CA ALA A 150 2.77 -10.45 -4.99
C ALA A 150 3.02 -10.27 -3.49
N ALA A 151 3.81 -9.27 -3.10
CA ALA A 151 4.10 -8.96 -1.71
C ALA A 151 2.84 -8.53 -0.95
N GLY A 152 2.03 -7.65 -1.53
CA GLY A 152 0.76 -7.23 -0.95
C GLY A 152 -0.20 -8.40 -0.72
N LYS A 153 -0.36 -9.28 -1.72
CA LYS A 153 -1.18 -10.49 -1.59
C LYS A 153 -0.64 -11.46 -0.55
N ALA A 154 0.66 -11.71 -0.49
CA ALA A 154 1.27 -12.62 0.49
C ALA A 154 1.10 -12.12 1.94
N LEU A 155 1.25 -10.81 2.16
CA LEU A 155 1.05 -10.19 3.47
C LEU A 155 -0.41 -10.24 3.93
N LEU A 156 -1.35 -10.16 2.97
CA LEU A 156 -2.79 -10.27 3.21
C LEU A 156 -3.30 -11.71 3.29
N SER A 157 -2.72 -12.68 2.59
CA SER A 157 -3.12 -14.10 2.68
C SER A 157 -2.68 -14.73 4.00
N GLY A 158 -1.62 -14.20 4.64
CA GLY A 158 -1.31 -14.48 6.04
C GLY A 158 -2.30 -13.84 7.04
N HIS A 159 -3.30 -13.10 6.58
CA HIS A 159 -4.42 -12.58 7.35
C HIS A 159 -5.60 -13.56 7.23
N GLN A 160 -5.49 -14.71 7.89
CA GLN A 160 -6.71 -15.29 8.45
C GLN A 160 -7.10 -14.38 9.61
N PRO A 161 -8.20 -13.61 9.53
CA PRO A 161 -8.71 -12.93 10.71
C PRO A 161 -9.04 -14.03 11.71
N LYS A 162 -8.20 -14.19 12.74
CA LYS A 162 -8.63 -14.93 13.93
C LYS A 162 -9.78 -14.11 14.52
N LEU A 163 -10.97 -14.68 14.38
CA LEU A 163 -12.25 -14.25 14.95
C LEU A 163 -12.05 -13.65 16.36
#